data_AF-A0AA96X602-F1
#
_entry.id   AF-A0AA96X602-F1
#
_cell.length_a   1.000
_cell.length_b   1.000
_cell.length_c   1.000
_cell.angle_alpha   90.00
_cell.angle_beta   90.00
_cell.angle_gamma   90.00
#
_symmetry.space_group_name_H-M   'P 1'
#
loop_
_entity.id
_entity.type
_entity.pdbx_description
1 polymer ?
#
loop_
_entity_poly.entity_id
_entity_poly.type
_entity_poly.pdbx_seq_one_letter_code
_entity_poly.pdbx_strand_id
1 'polypeptide(L)'
;MKTIAISILGTSKDRRGKGDKRWDKWRPNISMCQHDDLLIDRLELLFDNHSRSLADQVTEDIARVSPETEVVHHRVNFNDPWDFESVYSNLLDFARAYSFKPDDEQYLVHITTGTHVAQICLYLLTEAGYFPGRLLQTSPARKNSSLPGEYQIIDLDLSKYDQIASRFQREHQEGTTYLKGESRPTISLLTR
;
A
#
# COMPACT_ATOMS: atom_id res chain seq x y z
N MET A 1 13.06 -16.56 -3.54
CA MET A 1 12.65 -15.15 -3.70
C MET A 1 12.21 -14.68 -2.33
N LYS A 2 12.81 -13.61 -1.79
CA LYS A 2 12.48 -13.10 -0.44
C LYS A 2 11.27 -12.17 -0.50
N THR A 3 10.40 -12.22 0.51
CA THR A 3 9.26 -11.33 0.65
C THR A 3 9.63 -10.12 1.50
N ILE A 4 9.55 -8.94 0.90
CA ILE A 4 9.91 -7.68 1.53
C ILE A 4 8.64 -6.84 1.69
N ALA A 5 8.27 -6.53 2.92
CA ALA A 5 7.17 -5.60 3.19
C ALA A 5 7.71 -4.18 3.37
N ILE A 6 7.06 -3.19 2.76
CA ILE A 6 7.32 -1.77 3.00
C ILE A 6 6.12 -1.20 3.72
N SER A 7 6.31 -0.64 4.92
CA SER A 7 5.19 -0.11 5.70
C SER A 7 5.52 1.15 6.46
N ILE A 8 4.53 2.04 6.56
CA ILE A 8 4.57 3.18 7.47
C ILE A 8 4.16 2.74 8.88
N LEU A 9 4.90 3.16 9.89
CA LEU A 9 4.56 2.93 11.28
C LEU A 9 3.22 3.59 11.64
N GLY A 10 2.27 2.81 12.15
CA GLY A 10 0.97 3.30 12.58
C GLY A 10 1.03 3.92 13.97
N THR A 11 1.39 5.20 14.09
CA THR A 11 1.53 5.92 15.39
C THR A 11 0.32 5.81 16.32
N SER A 12 -0.88 5.64 15.76
CA SER A 12 -2.12 5.37 16.51
C SER A 12 -2.47 3.89 16.65
N LYS A 13 -2.31 3.08 15.59
CA LYS A 13 -2.76 1.67 15.57
C LYS A 13 -1.74 0.75 16.24
N ASP A 14 -0.44 0.92 15.95
CA ASP A 14 0.64 0.12 16.51
C ASP A 14 1.01 0.53 17.94
N ARG A 15 0.55 1.68 18.43
CA ARG A 15 0.72 2.11 19.83
C ARG A 15 -0.33 1.54 20.78
N ARG A 16 -1.34 0.83 20.28
CA ARG A 16 -2.48 0.39 21.11
C ARG A 16 -2.04 -0.57 22.21
N GLY A 17 -2.58 -0.34 23.41
CA GLY A 17 -2.27 -1.11 24.62
C GLY A 17 -1.11 -0.52 25.42
N LYS A 18 -0.95 -0.97 26.67
CA LYS A 18 0.17 -0.59 27.55
C LYS A 18 0.74 -1.84 28.20
N GLY A 19 2.07 -1.92 28.31
CA GLY A 19 2.73 -3.11 28.84
C GLY A 19 2.31 -4.35 28.05
N ASP A 20 1.92 -5.41 28.75
CA ASP A 20 1.51 -6.67 28.12
C ASP A 20 0.12 -6.60 27.47
N LYS A 21 -0.73 -5.64 27.85
CA LYS A 21 -2.07 -5.46 27.23
C LYS A 21 -2.01 -5.05 25.75
N ARG A 22 -0.82 -4.82 25.19
CA ARG A 22 -0.62 -4.59 23.75
C ARG A 22 -0.86 -5.85 22.92
N TRP A 23 -0.66 -7.04 23.51
CA TRP A 23 -0.94 -8.32 22.87
C TRP A 23 -2.44 -8.58 22.69
N ASP A 24 -3.28 -7.91 23.49
CA ASP A 24 -4.75 -7.96 23.35
C ASP A 24 -5.30 -6.99 22.28
N LYS A 25 -4.42 -6.23 21.61
CA LYS A 25 -4.80 -5.22 20.62
C LYS A 25 -4.30 -5.61 19.25
N TRP A 26 -5.19 -5.53 18.27
CA TRP A 26 -4.79 -5.64 16.88
C TRP A 26 -3.94 -4.44 16.47
N ARG A 27 -2.73 -4.74 16.00
CA ARG A 27 -1.68 -3.79 15.61
C ARG A 27 -1.18 -4.19 14.21
N PRO A 28 -1.44 -3.40 13.17
CA PRO A 28 -1.26 -3.82 11.77
C PRO A 28 0.12 -4.33 11.41
N ASN A 29 1.20 -3.65 11.84
CA ASN A 29 2.56 -4.06 11.48
C ASN A 29 2.97 -5.37 12.15
N ILE A 30 2.47 -5.63 13.36
CA ILE A 30 2.70 -6.89 14.07
C ILE A 30 1.85 -7.98 13.41
N SER A 31 0.56 -7.70 13.21
CA SER A 31 -0.43 -8.59 12.56
C SER A 31 0.08 -9.11 11.22
N MET A 32 0.63 -8.24 10.39
CA MET A 32 1.24 -8.59 9.10
C MET A 32 2.31 -9.70 9.22
N CYS A 33 3.14 -9.65 10.26
CA CYS A 33 4.22 -10.60 10.49
C CYS A 33 3.80 -11.85 11.29
N GLN A 34 2.53 -11.98 11.67
CA GLN A 34 2.04 -13.13 12.45
C GLN A 34 1.40 -14.24 11.60
N HIS A 35 1.34 -14.06 10.29
CA HIS A 35 0.68 -14.99 9.38
C HIS A 35 1.63 -16.11 8.95
N ASP A 36 1.35 -17.36 9.35
CA ASP A 36 2.16 -18.53 8.99
C ASP A 36 2.24 -18.78 7.48
N ASP A 37 1.21 -18.37 6.73
CA ASP A 37 1.10 -18.50 5.29
C ASP A 37 1.67 -17.29 4.52
N LEU A 38 2.10 -16.25 5.23
CA LEU A 38 2.74 -15.06 4.66
C LEU A 38 3.99 -14.72 5.48
N LEU A 39 5.09 -15.40 5.16
CA LEU A 39 6.38 -15.09 5.75
C LEU A 39 6.97 -13.81 5.15
N ILE A 40 7.16 -12.80 5.99
CA ILE A 40 7.88 -11.57 5.65
C ILE A 40 9.35 -11.76 6.02
N ASP A 41 10.25 -11.86 5.04
CA ASP A 41 11.69 -11.99 5.30
C ASP A 41 12.28 -10.68 5.84
N ARG A 42 11.80 -9.53 5.33
CA ARG A 42 12.26 -8.21 5.75
C ARG A 42 11.12 -7.19 5.73
N LEU A 43 11.02 -6.41 6.81
CA LEU A 43 10.14 -5.26 6.91
C LEU A 43 10.94 -3.96 6.84
N GLU A 44 10.76 -3.21 5.76
CA GLU A 44 11.22 -1.82 5.64
C GLU A 44 10.21 -0.92 6.36
N LEU A 45 10.51 -0.56 7.61
CA LEU A 45 9.63 0.21 8.48
C LEU A 45 9.95 1.71 8.36
N LEU A 46 9.04 2.45 7.74
CA LEU A 46 9.09 3.89 7.55
C LEU A 46 8.49 4.61 8.77
N PHE A 47 9.21 5.54 9.38
CA PHE A 47 8.70 6.35 10.49
C PHE A 47 9.39 7.72 10.60
N ASP A 48 8.73 8.65 11.28
CA ASP A 48 9.29 9.98 11.57
C ASP A 48 10.30 9.94 12.74
N ASN A 49 11.13 10.97 12.85
CA ASN A 49 12.05 11.16 13.98
C ASN A 49 11.39 11.06 15.37
N HIS A 50 10.13 11.46 15.51
CA HIS A 50 9.41 11.48 16.78
C HIS A 50 8.92 10.09 17.24
N SER A 51 8.85 9.13 16.33
CA SER A 51 8.26 7.81 16.58
C SER A 51 9.30 6.71 16.77
N ARG A 52 10.59 7.07 16.92
CA ARG A 52 11.69 6.09 17.06
C ARG A 52 11.45 5.06 18.16
N SER A 53 11.07 5.49 19.36
CA SER A 53 10.81 4.57 20.48
C SER A 53 9.66 3.59 20.18
N LEU A 54 8.65 4.02 19.43
CA LEU A 54 7.57 3.12 19.00
C LEU A 54 8.06 2.14 17.93
N ALA A 55 8.92 2.58 17.00
CA ALA A 55 9.52 1.72 15.98
C ALA A 55 10.38 0.62 16.61
N ASP A 56 11.19 0.96 17.62
CA ASP A 56 11.99 -0.01 18.39
C ASP A 56 11.06 -1.02 19.09
N GLN A 57 10.00 -0.57 19.77
CA GLN A 57 9.04 -1.47 20.42
C GLN A 57 8.32 -2.39 19.41
N VAL A 58 7.91 -1.87 18.25
CA VAL A 58 7.31 -2.68 17.19
C VAL A 58 8.29 -3.73 16.68
N THR A 59 9.57 -3.38 16.54
CA THR A 59 10.63 -4.31 16.12
C THR A 59 10.81 -5.44 17.13
N GLU A 60 10.87 -5.12 18.43
CA GLU A 60 10.95 -6.11 19.50
C GLU A 60 9.71 -7.02 19.53
N ASP A 61 8.52 -6.46 19.33
CA ASP A 61 7.29 -7.22 19.32
C ASP A 61 7.19 -8.14 18.08
N ILE A 62 7.70 -7.70 16.91
CA ILE A 62 7.80 -8.53 15.69
C ILE A 62 8.75 -9.70 15.93
N ALA A 63 9.93 -9.47 16.51
CA ALA A 63 10.91 -10.52 16.80
C ALA A 63 10.39 -11.62 17.73
N ARG A 64 9.32 -11.35 18.51
CA ARG A 64 8.67 -12.37 19.35
C ARG A 64 7.69 -13.26 18.60
N VAL A 65 7.12 -12.76 17.50
CA VAL A 65 6.06 -13.47 16.74
C VAL A 65 6.56 -14.03 15.41
N SER A 66 7.56 -13.40 14.81
CA SER A 66 8.31 -13.87 13.65
C SER A 66 9.79 -13.54 13.86
N PRO A 67 10.52 -14.42 14.59
CA PRO A 67 11.95 -14.25 14.86
C PRO A 67 12.83 -14.16 13.61
N GLU A 68 12.35 -14.70 12.50
CA GLU A 68 13.00 -14.70 11.19
C GLU A 68 12.81 -13.39 10.39
N THR A 69 11.84 -12.54 10.74
CA THR A 69 11.64 -11.24 10.10
C THR A 69 12.74 -10.26 10.50
N GLU A 70 13.52 -9.78 9.54
CA GLU A 70 14.42 -8.65 9.74
C GLU A 70 13.64 -7.33 9.65
N VAL A 71 13.75 -6.43 10.64
CA VAL A 71 13.15 -5.09 10.56
C VAL A 71 14.23 -4.05 10.31
N VAL A 72 14.11 -3.33 9.20
CA VAL A 72 15.03 -2.26 8.79
C VAL A 72 14.32 -0.92 8.91
N HIS A 73 14.95 0.02 9.61
CA HIS A 73 14.38 1.33 9.94
C HIS A 73 14.70 2.37 8.89
N HIS A 74 13.68 2.99 8.30
CA HIS A 74 13.80 4.11 7.38
C HIS A 74 13.17 5.36 7.95
N ARG A 75 13.97 6.42 8.08
CA ARG A 75 13.48 7.70 8.57
C ARG A 75 12.88 8.50 7.42
N VAL A 76 11.58 8.73 7.47
CA VAL A 76 10.87 9.59 6.52
C VAL A 76 10.03 10.57 7.32
N ASN A 77 10.42 11.85 7.27
CA ASN A 77 9.78 12.90 8.05
C ASN A 77 8.67 13.57 7.24
N PHE A 78 7.43 13.34 7.65
CA PHE A 78 6.27 14.02 7.08
C PHE A 78 6.02 15.32 7.85
N ASN A 79 6.63 16.43 7.42
CA ASN A 79 6.49 17.74 8.09
C ASN A 79 5.02 18.14 8.25
N ASP A 80 4.24 18.00 7.16
CA ASP A 80 2.78 17.98 7.20
C ASP A 80 2.31 16.64 6.61
N PRO A 81 1.80 15.70 7.44
CA PRO A 81 1.35 14.38 6.99
C PRO A 81 -0.04 14.38 6.33
N TRP A 82 -0.66 15.56 6.22
CA TRP A 82 -1.96 15.76 5.55
C TRP A 82 -1.84 16.60 4.27
N ASP A 83 -0.68 17.22 4.04
CA ASP A 83 -0.36 17.85 2.77
C ASP A 83 0.06 16.81 1.73
N PHE A 84 -0.66 16.77 0.61
CA PHE A 84 -0.47 15.74 -0.41
C PHE A 84 0.88 15.86 -1.11
N GLU A 85 1.29 17.07 -1.50
CA GLU A 85 2.53 17.31 -2.24
C GLU A 85 3.76 16.91 -1.41
N SER A 86 3.79 17.33 -0.14
CA SER A 86 4.80 16.97 0.84
C SER A 86 4.88 15.45 1.04
N VAL A 87 3.75 14.78 1.30
CA VAL A 87 3.75 13.33 1.54
C VAL A 87 4.16 12.55 0.30
N TYR A 88 3.63 12.92 -0.87
CA TYR A 88 3.97 12.29 -2.14
C TYR A 88 5.47 12.42 -2.44
N SER A 89 6.02 13.63 -2.31
CA SER A 89 7.43 13.90 -2.60
C SER A 89 8.35 13.12 -1.65
N ASN A 90 8.06 13.11 -0.35
CA ASN A 90 8.85 12.35 0.63
C ASN A 90 8.86 10.84 0.36
N LEU A 91 7.71 10.27 -0.01
CA LEU A 91 7.61 8.84 -0.36
C LEU A 91 8.28 8.52 -1.70
N LEU A 92 8.19 9.43 -2.68
CA LEU A 92 8.88 9.31 -3.96
C LEU A 92 10.40 9.37 -3.79
N ASP A 93 10.89 10.28 -2.96
CA ASP A 93 12.31 10.40 -2.63
C ASP A 93 12.83 9.12 -1.96
N PHE A 94 12.06 8.55 -1.03
CA PHE A 94 12.36 7.24 -0.46
C PHE A 94 12.44 6.15 -1.54
N ALA A 95 11.41 6.03 -2.39
CA ALA A 95 11.38 5.02 -3.44
C ALA A 95 12.58 5.15 -4.40
N ARG A 96 12.96 6.37 -4.78
CA ARG A 96 14.10 6.62 -5.68
C ARG A 96 15.44 6.33 -5.03
N ALA A 97 15.57 6.54 -3.73
CA ALA A 97 16.79 6.26 -2.98
C ALA A 97 16.91 4.75 -2.63
N TYR A 98 15.79 4.05 -2.54
CA TYR A 98 15.76 2.63 -2.17
C TYR A 98 16.20 1.74 -3.35
N SER A 99 17.13 0.82 -3.08
CA SER A 99 17.67 -0.10 -4.08
C SER A 99 16.82 -1.37 -4.21
N PHE A 100 15.73 -1.28 -4.98
CA PHE A 100 14.89 -2.44 -5.27
C PHE A 100 15.64 -3.51 -6.08
N LYS A 101 15.34 -4.78 -5.78
CA LYS A 101 15.88 -5.99 -6.43
C LYS A 101 14.74 -6.89 -6.90
N PRO A 102 13.88 -6.44 -7.84
CA PRO A 102 12.67 -7.16 -8.23
C PRO A 102 12.93 -8.56 -8.82
N ASP A 103 14.16 -8.83 -9.29
CA ASP A 103 14.57 -10.16 -9.78
C ASP A 103 14.79 -11.18 -8.63
N ASP A 104 15.12 -10.70 -7.42
CA ASP A 104 15.47 -11.54 -6.26
C ASP A 104 14.43 -11.44 -5.12
N GLU A 105 13.72 -10.32 -5.06
CA GLU A 105 12.83 -9.89 -3.97
C GLU A 105 11.43 -9.59 -4.51
N GLN A 106 10.40 -10.10 -3.83
CA GLN A 106 9.01 -9.70 -4.06
C GLN A 106 8.62 -8.66 -3.02
N TYR A 107 7.97 -7.58 -3.45
CA TYR A 107 7.62 -6.46 -2.58
C TYR A 107 6.12 -6.38 -2.33
N LEU A 108 5.77 -6.12 -1.08
CA LEU A 108 4.43 -5.86 -0.61
C LEU A 108 4.37 -4.48 0.06
N VAL A 109 3.62 -3.55 -0.54
CA VAL A 109 3.45 -2.20 -0.02
C VAL A 109 2.24 -2.18 0.91
N HIS A 110 2.49 -2.06 2.21
CA HIS A 110 1.45 -2.15 3.22
C HIS A 110 0.70 -0.82 3.39
N ILE A 111 -0.59 -0.81 3.03
CA ILE A 111 -1.44 0.40 2.94
C ILE A 111 -2.44 0.57 4.10
N THR A 112 -2.32 -0.20 5.18
CA THR A 112 -3.26 -0.11 6.33
C THR A 112 -2.89 0.98 7.33
N THR A 113 -1.62 1.39 7.36
CA THR A 113 -1.03 2.34 8.31
C THR A 113 -0.59 3.63 7.62
N GLY A 114 -0.21 4.64 8.40
CA GLY A 114 -0.06 6.01 7.92
C GLY A 114 -1.39 6.79 7.85
N THR A 115 -1.31 8.07 7.48
CA THR A 115 -2.50 8.89 7.19
C THR A 115 -3.18 8.39 5.93
N HIS A 116 -4.46 8.71 5.74
CA HIS A 116 -5.15 8.43 4.48
C HIS A 116 -4.44 9.06 3.26
N VAL A 117 -3.81 10.23 3.42
CA VAL A 117 -2.98 10.87 2.39
C VAL A 117 -1.80 9.97 2.02
N ALA A 118 -1.08 9.45 3.02
CA ALA A 118 0.02 8.52 2.78
C ALA A 118 -0.44 7.22 2.12
N GLN A 119 -1.60 6.69 2.50
CA GLN A 119 -2.17 5.49 1.87
C GLN A 119 -2.48 5.72 0.38
N ILE A 120 -3.08 6.86 0.03
CA ILE A 120 -3.33 7.25 -1.37
C ILE A 120 -1.99 7.43 -2.10
N CYS A 121 -1.00 8.07 -1.50
CA CYS A 121 0.31 8.26 -2.13
C CYS A 121 1.03 6.92 -2.38
N LEU A 122 0.99 5.98 -1.43
CA LEU A 122 1.54 4.64 -1.61
C LEU A 122 0.83 3.89 -2.74
N TYR A 123 -0.50 4.00 -2.83
CA TYR A 123 -1.26 3.44 -3.95
C TYR A 123 -0.76 4.01 -5.28
N LEU A 124 -0.71 5.34 -5.42
CA LEU A 124 -0.32 6.02 -6.66
C LEU A 124 1.13 5.71 -7.06
N LEU A 125 2.05 5.68 -6.10
CA LEU A 125 3.45 5.38 -6.35
C LEU A 125 3.68 3.90 -6.69
N THR A 126 2.86 2.99 -6.17
CA THR A 126 2.88 1.58 -6.56
C THR A 126 2.28 1.39 -7.96
N GLU A 127 1.16 2.05 -8.24
CA GLU A 127 0.50 2.02 -9.56
C GLU A 127 1.38 2.58 -10.68
N ALA A 128 2.10 3.67 -10.41
CA ALA A 128 3.10 4.24 -11.31
C ALA A 128 4.41 3.44 -11.39
N GLY A 129 4.55 2.35 -10.63
CA GLY A 129 5.73 1.46 -10.64
C GLY A 129 6.96 1.97 -9.89
N TYR A 130 6.87 3.06 -9.12
CA TYR A 130 7.97 3.53 -8.27
C TYR A 130 8.23 2.59 -7.10
N PHE A 131 7.16 2.04 -6.51
CA PHE A 131 7.26 0.85 -5.67
C PHE A 131 6.93 -0.36 -6.53
N PRO A 132 7.91 -1.12 -7.03
CA PRO A 132 7.62 -2.36 -7.74
C PRO A 132 6.96 -3.32 -6.77
N GLY A 133 5.83 -3.95 -7.13
CA GLY A 133 5.19 -4.95 -6.28
C GLY A 133 3.67 -4.85 -6.23
N ARG A 134 3.10 -5.40 -5.15
CA ARG A 134 1.65 -5.44 -4.91
C ARG A 134 1.30 -4.72 -3.62
N LEU A 135 0.05 -4.30 -3.47
CA LEU A 135 -0.40 -3.75 -2.20
C LEU A 135 -0.73 -4.87 -1.22
N LEU A 136 -0.50 -4.61 0.06
CA LEU A 136 -0.89 -5.45 1.16
C LEU A 136 -1.79 -4.65 2.10
N GLN A 137 -2.95 -5.21 2.41
CA GLN A 137 -3.90 -4.62 3.33
C GLN A 137 -4.17 -5.62 4.46
N THR A 138 -3.91 -5.21 5.69
CA THR A 138 -4.31 -5.95 6.90
C THR A 138 -5.57 -5.35 7.53
N SER A 139 -6.34 -6.17 8.22
CA SER A 139 -7.54 -5.78 8.96
C SER A 139 -7.70 -6.60 10.25
N PRO A 140 -8.39 -6.07 11.27
CA PRO A 140 -8.63 -6.85 12.49
C PRO A 140 -9.56 -8.02 12.19
N ALA A 141 -9.34 -9.14 12.87
CA ALA A 141 -10.23 -10.27 12.75
C ALA A 141 -11.65 -9.92 13.23
N ARG A 142 -12.67 -10.60 12.67
CA ARG A 142 -14.05 -10.49 13.15
C ARG A 142 -14.12 -10.85 14.65
N LYS A 143 -15.03 -10.20 15.39
CA LYS A 143 -15.14 -10.30 16.87
C LYS A 143 -15.00 -11.76 17.37
N ASN A 144 -14.16 -11.96 18.40
CA ASN A 144 -13.85 -13.22 19.08
C ASN A 144 -12.87 -14.19 18.38
N SER A 145 -12.06 -13.71 17.45
CA SER A 145 -10.94 -14.48 16.88
C SER A 145 -9.62 -14.12 17.57
N SER A 146 -8.88 -15.13 18.05
CA SER A 146 -7.51 -15.00 18.58
C SER A 146 -6.43 -14.99 17.50
N LEU A 147 -6.84 -15.02 16.22
CA LEU A 147 -5.94 -15.05 15.07
C LEU A 147 -5.40 -13.64 14.77
N PRO A 148 -4.25 -13.53 14.08
CA PRO A 148 -3.53 -12.28 13.87
C PRO A 148 -4.29 -11.16 13.17
N GLY A 149 -5.43 -11.45 12.55
CA GLY A 149 -6.18 -10.55 11.69
C GLY A 149 -6.52 -11.24 10.38
N GLU A 150 -6.93 -10.46 9.40
CA GLU A 150 -7.05 -10.88 8.01
C GLU A 150 -6.12 -10.01 7.17
N TYR A 151 -5.56 -10.57 6.10
CA TYR A 151 -4.80 -9.81 5.11
C TYR A 151 -5.31 -10.05 3.69
N GLN A 152 -5.05 -9.11 2.81
CA GLN A 152 -5.34 -9.17 1.39
C GLN A 152 -4.15 -8.62 0.60
N ILE A 153 -3.70 -9.37 -0.40
CA ILE A 153 -2.73 -8.89 -1.39
C ILE A 153 -3.50 -8.46 -2.64
N ILE A 154 -3.23 -7.24 -3.11
CA ILE A 154 -3.92 -6.62 -4.24
C ILE A 154 -2.89 -6.35 -5.33
N ASP A 155 -3.06 -7.02 -6.47
CA ASP A 155 -2.28 -6.73 -7.67
C ASP A 155 -2.93 -5.57 -8.42
N LEU A 156 -2.15 -4.53 -8.72
CA LEU A 156 -2.64 -3.36 -9.44
C LEU A 156 -2.59 -3.54 -10.96
N ASP A 157 -1.96 -4.61 -11.44
CA ASP A 157 -1.94 -4.92 -12.87
C ASP A 157 -3.33 -5.36 -13.37
N LEU A 158 -4.02 -4.41 -13.99
CA LEU A 158 -5.36 -4.60 -14.56
C LEU A 158 -5.41 -5.65 -15.67
N SER A 159 -4.27 -5.97 -16.31
CA SER A 159 -4.22 -6.99 -17.36
C SER A 159 -4.58 -8.39 -16.85
N LYS A 160 -4.49 -8.61 -15.53
CA LYS A 160 -4.83 -9.87 -14.86
C LYS A 160 -6.31 -10.00 -14.50
N TYR A 161 -7.11 -8.96 -14.72
CA TYR A 161 -8.54 -8.92 -14.35
C TYR A 161 -9.44 -8.81 -15.59
N ASP A 162 -9.76 -9.96 -16.18
CA ASP A 162 -10.55 -10.08 -17.41
C ASP A 162 -11.89 -9.33 -17.37
N GLN A 163 -12.59 -9.33 -16.24
CA GLN A 163 -13.90 -8.68 -16.12
C GLN A 163 -13.82 -7.15 -16.12
N ILE A 164 -12.76 -6.59 -15.52
CA ILE A 164 -12.54 -5.14 -15.47
C ILE A 164 -12.01 -4.67 -16.83
N ALA A 165 -11.02 -5.39 -17.38
CA ALA A 165 -10.49 -5.13 -18.72
C ALA A 165 -11.60 -5.19 -19.79
N SER A 166 -12.49 -6.17 -19.73
CA SER A 166 -13.62 -6.29 -20.67
C SER A 166 -14.62 -5.12 -20.57
N ARG A 167 -14.87 -4.59 -19.36
CA ARG A 167 -15.72 -3.40 -19.18
C ARG A 167 -15.06 -2.15 -19.74
N PHE A 168 -13.77 -1.94 -19.48
CA PHE A 168 -13.01 -0.82 -20.05
C PHE A 168 -12.93 -0.90 -21.57
N GLN A 169 -12.72 -2.08 -22.15
CA GLN A 169 -12.73 -2.27 -23.60
C GLN A 169 -14.08 -1.89 -24.21
N ARG A 170 -15.17 -2.30 -23.56
CA ARG A 170 -16.53 -1.95 -24.00
C ARG A 170 -16.79 -0.44 -23.91
N GLU A 171 -16.41 0.21 -22.81
CA GLU A 171 -16.52 1.66 -22.66
C GLU A 171 -15.65 2.44 -23.65
N HIS A 172 -14.44 1.93 -23.98
CA HIS A 172 -13.56 2.54 -24.98
C HIS A 172 -14.10 2.39 -26.41
N GLN A 173 -14.75 1.27 -26.73
CA GLN A 173 -15.46 1.05 -28.00
C GLN A 173 -16.71 1.95 -28.12
N GLU A 174 -17.43 2.16 -27.02
CA GLU A 174 -18.59 3.08 -26.99
C GLU A 174 -18.14 4.55 -27.12
N GLY A 175 -17.06 4.97 -26.44
CA GLY A 175 -16.50 6.32 -26.55
C GLY A 175 -15.91 6.66 -27.93
N THR A 176 -15.29 5.69 -28.62
CA THR A 176 -14.79 5.87 -29.99
C THR A 176 -15.92 5.92 -31.04
N THR A 177 -17.07 5.29 -30.76
CA THR A 177 -18.27 5.39 -31.60
C THR A 177 -18.88 6.80 -31.51
N TYR A 178 -18.83 7.45 -30.35
CA TYR A 178 -19.30 8.82 -30.16
C TYR A 178 -18.47 9.85 -30.96
N LEU A 179 -17.15 9.68 -31.02
CA LEU A 179 -16.24 10.60 -31.75
C LEU A 179 -16.27 10.45 -33.28
N LYS A 180 -16.82 9.35 -33.82
CA LYS A 180 -17.01 9.16 -35.28
C LYS A 180 -18.39 9.57 -35.79
N GLY A 181 -19.29 10.00 -34.90
CA GLY A 181 -20.69 10.31 -35.22
C GLY A 181 -20.98 11.71 -35.75
N GLU A 182 -20.07 12.68 -35.62
CA GLU A 182 -20.29 14.05 -36.14
C GLU A 182 -19.75 14.25 -37.56
N SER A 183 -20.28 13.49 -38.53
CA SER A 183 -20.31 13.96 -39.92
C SER A 183 -21.60 14.74 -40.15
N ARG A 184 -21.49 16.07 -40.15
CA ARG A 184 -22.58 17.03 -40.37
C ARG A 184 -23.47 16.65 -41.57
N PRO A 185 -24.81 16.72 -41.46
CA PRO A 185 -25.65 16.74 -42.65
C PRO A 185 -25.52 18.12 -43.31
N THR A 186 -25.07 18.13 -44.57
CA THR A 186 -25.14 19.26 -45.49
C THR A 186 -26.61 19.63 -45.70
N ILE A 187 -27.05 20.76 -45.15
CA ILE A 187 -28.34 21.36 -45.51
C ILE A 187 -28.17 22.10 -46.84
N SER A 188 -28.72 21.50 -47.89
CA SER A 188 -29.04 22.13 -49.16
C SER A 188 -30.39 22.86 -49.02
N LEU A 189 -30.37 24.18 -49.15
CA LEU A 189 -31.53 25.03 -49.44
C LEU A 189 -31.01 26.14 -50.38
N LEU A 190 -31.13 25.98 -51.70
CA LEU A 190 -32.21 26.46 -52.57
C LEU A 190 -32.34 27.99 -52.61
N THR A 191 -31.75 28.52 -53.68
CA THR A 191 -32.17 29.65 -54.53
C THR A 191 -33.56 30.25 -54.23
N ARG A 192 -33.58 31.54 -53.86
CA ARG A 192 -34.17 32.65 -54.63
C ARG A 192 -33.79 33.99 -54.03
#